data_AF-A0A5C6EG55-F1
#
_entry.id   AF-A0A5C6EG55-F1
#
_cell.length_a   1.000
_cell.length_b   1.000
_cell.length_c   1.000
_cell.angle_alpha   90.00
_cell.angle_beta   90.00
_cell.angle_gamma   90.00
#
_symmetry.space_group_name_H-M   'P 1'
#
loop_
_entity.id
_entity.type
_entity.pdbx_description
1 polymer ?
#
loop_
_entity_poly.entity_id
_entity_poly.type
_entity_poly.pdbx_seq_one_letter_code
_entity_poly.pdbx_strand_id
1 'polypeptide(L)'
;MTDLIDLLVQRTWWRYPPSGNNLFNELYHWFNIAEGTVWFVLSWLVIRRYWMHRNSRLEIAYSILFLAFGVTDFLESYALTSWLIWLKIFNVLQLFVVRRIVIRRYYCGSTLY
;
A
#
# COMPACT_ATOMS: atom_id res chain seq x y z
N MET A 1 17.41 24.24 8.75
CA MET A 1 16.99 22.93 9.30
C MET A 1 15.48 22.74 9.22
N THR A 2 14.70 23.78 9.53
CA THR A 2 13.23 23.83 9.32
C THR A 2 12.83 23.51 7.88
N ASP A 3 13.51 24.09 6.88
CA ASP A 3 13.15 23.90 5.47
C ASP A 3 13.33 22.45 4.97
N LEU A 4 14.29 21.72 5.54
CA LEU A 4 14.50 20.30 5.21
C LEU A 4 13.42 19.42 5.84
N ILE A 5 13.00 19.72 7.06
CA ILE A 5 11.94 18.97 7.75
C ILE A 5 10.60 19.19 7.02
N ASP A 6 10.32 20.43 6.63
CA ASP A 6 9.11 20.75 5.86
C ASP A 6 9.11 20.04 4.51
N LEU A 7 10.22 20.03 3.80
CA LEU A 7 10.37 19.33 2.53
C LEU A 7 10.14 17.81 2.68
N LEU A 8 10.77 17.19 3.68
CA LEU A 8 10.80 15.73 3.83
C LEU A 8 9.56 15.16 4.51
N VAL A 9 8.82 15.95 5.29
CA VAL A 9 7.70 15.47 6.10
C VAL A 9 6.37 16.10 5.70
N GLN A 10 6.33 17.43 5.57
CA GLN A 10 5.07 18.17 5.51
C GLN A 10 4.67 18.61 4.09
N ARG A 11 5.60 18.61 3.14
CA ARG A 11 5.34 19.05 1.77
C ARG A 11 4.22 18.24 1.13
N THR A 12 3.22 18.96 0.63
CA THR A 12 2.15 18.40 -0.20
C THR A 12 2.55 18.56 -1.66
N TRP A 13 2.67 17.44 -2.37
CA TRP A 13 3.07 17.38 -3.78
C TRP A 13 1.88 17.48 -4.71
N TRP A 14 0.75 16.91 -4.29
CA TRP A 14 -0.48 16.91 -5.06
C TRP A 14 -1.68 16.97 -4.13
N ARG A 15 -2.75 17.63 -4.56
CA ARG A 15 -4.03 17.70 -3.86
C ARG A 15 -5.15 17.74 -4.87
N TYR A 16 -6.17 16.91 -4.67
CA TYR A 16 -7.33 16.84 -5.57
C TYR A 16 -8.16 18.13 -5.49
N PRO A 17 -8.27 18.94 -6.56
CA PRO A 17 -9.14 20.10 -6.57
C PRO A 17 -10.59 19.68 -6.85
N PRO A 18 -11.58 20.05 -6.02
CA PRO A 18 -12.97 19.63 -6.21
C PRO A 18 -13.68 20.25 -7.42
N SER A 19 -13.08 21.24 -8.11
CA SER A 19 -13.73 22.00 -9.19
C SER A 19 -12.82 22.32 -10.39
N GLY A 20 -11.78 21.53 -10.64
CA GLY A 20 -10.85 21.77 -11.76
C GLY A 20 -11.06 20.82 -12.94
N ASN A 21 -11.29 21.36 -14.15
CA ASN A 21 -11.36 20.61 -15.43
C ASN A 21 -9.98 20.07 -15.88
N ASN A 22 -9.24 19.39 -14.99
CA ASN A 22 -7.97 18.79 -15.34
C ASN A 22 -8.10 17.27 -15.36
N LEU A 23 -8.18 16.70 -16.57
CA LEU A 23 -8.29 15.26 -16.81
C LEU A 23 -7.24 14.45 -16.03
N PHE A 24 -6.01 14.98 -15.92
CA PHE A 24 -4.95 14.31 -15.16
C PHE A 24 -5.32 14.12 -13.68
N ASN A 25 -5.94 15.12 -13.04
CA ASN A 25 -6.30 15.03 -11.62
C ASN A 25 -7.43 14.05 -11.39
N GLU A 26 -8.41 13.99 -12.30
CA GLU A 26 -9.50 13.01 -12.23
C GLU A 26 -8.97 11.58 -12.43
N LEU A 27 -8.14 11.36 -13.46
CA LEU A 27 -7.53 10.06 -13.71
C LEU A 27 -6.66 9.61 -12.53
N TYR A 28 -5.83 10.50 -12.00
CA TYR A 28 -4.96 10.19 -10.85
C TYR A 28 -5.78 9.85 -9.59
N HIS A 29 -6.85 10.60 -9.32
CA HIS A 29 -7.77 10.32 -8.22
C HIS A 29 -8.41 8.94 -8.33
N TRP A 30 -9.02 8.63 -9.48
CA TRP A 30 -9.70 7.36 -9.71
C TRP A 30 -8.73 6.18 -9.79
N PHE A 31 -7.53 6.39 -10.33
CA PHE A 31 -6.48 5.39 -10.36
C PHE A 31 -6.09 4.98 -8.94
N ASN A 32 -5.83 5.92 -8.05
CA ASN A 32 -5.49 5.63 -6.65
C ASN A 32 -6.64 4.95 -5.90
N ILE A 33 -7.90 5.31 -6.17
CA ILE A 33 -9.07 4.60 -5.62
C ILE A 33 -9.10 3.15 -6.11
N ALA A 34 -8.85 2.92 -7.40
CA ALA A 34 -8.83 1.59 -7.98
C ALA A 34 -7.69 0.74 -7.39
N GLU A 35 -6.47 1.31 -7.29
CA GLU A 35 -5.33 0.66 -6.63
C GLU A 35 -5.67 0.30 -5.18
N GLY A 36 -6.15 1.27 -4.40
CA GLY A 36 -6.56 1.04 -3.01
C GLY A 36 -7.58 -0.09 -2.87
N THR A 37 -8.56 -0.15 -3.77
CA THR A 37 -9.55 -1.23 -3.82
C THR A 37 -8.91 -2.59 -4.11
N VAL A 38 -7.99 -2.67 -5.07
CA VAL A 38 -7.25 -3.91 -5.39
C VAL A 38 -6.49 -4.41 -4.17
N TRP A 39 -5.82 -3.53 -3.42
CA TRP A 39 -5.10 -3.93 -2.21
C TRP A 39 -6.01 -4.43 -1.10
N PHE A 40 -7.18 -3.82 -0.92
CA PHE A 40 -8.19 -4.31 0.02
C PHE A 40 -8.69 -5.71 -0.37
N VAL A 41 -8.94 -5.96 -1.66
CA VAL A 41 -9.32 -7.28 -2.16
C VAL A 41 -8.21 -8.30 -1.91
N LEU A 42 -6.95 -7.95 -2.20
CA LEU A 42 -5.79 -8.82 -1.93
C LEU A 42 -5.65 -9.13 -0.44
N SER A 43 -5.80 -8.14 0.43
CA SER A 43 -5.79 -8.35 1.88
C SER A 43 -6.89 -9.32 2.30
N TRP A 44 -8.12 -9.10 1.81
CA TRP A 44 -9.25 -9.98 2.11
C TRP A 44 -8.99 -11.42 1.65
N LEU A 45 -8.41 -11.63 0.47
CA LEU A 45 -8.06 -12.97 -0.01
C LEU A 45 -7.03 -13.65 0.91
N VAL A 46 -6.04 -12.92 1.42
CA VAL A 46 -5.06 -13.45 2.38
C VAL A 46 -5.74 -13.81 3.72
N ILE A 47 -6.61 -12.94 4.26
CA ILE A 47 -7.37 -13.20 5.49
C ILE A 47 -8.28 -14.42 5.31
N ARG A 48 -8.99 -14.49 4.19
CA ARG A 48 -9.87 -15.60 3.84
C ARG A 48 -9.09 -16.91 3.76
N ARG A 49 -7.89 -16.90 3.17
CA ARG A 49 -6.99 -18.06 3.15
C ARG A 49 -6.58 -18.48 4.56
N TYR A 50 -6.21 -17.51 5.39
CA TYR A 50 -5.84 -17.73 6.79
C TYR A 50 -7.00 -18.34 7.59
N TRP A 51 -8.24 -17.90 7.41
CA TRP A 51 -9.38 -18.47 8.12
C TRP A 51 -9.68 -19.91 7.72
N MET A 52 -9.50 -20.26 6.45
CA MET A 52 -9.75 -21.63 5.97
C MET A 52 -8.65 -22.61 6.40
N HIS A 53 -7.38 -22.21 6.37
CA HIS A 53 -6.26 -23.14 6.59
C HIS A 53 -5.50 -22.93 7.90
N ARG A 54 -5.56 -21.73 8.49
CA ARG A 54 -4.89 -21.32 9.76
C ARG A 54 -3.39 -21.63 9.85
N ASN A 55 -2.70 -21.68 8.72
CA ASN A 55 -1.33 -22.19 8.64
C ASN A 55 -0.26 -21.24 9.23
N SER A 56 -0.47 -19.92 9.21
CA SER A 56 0.58 -18.99 9.65
C SER A 56 0.07 -17.64 10.11
N ARG A 57 0.51 -17.20 11.30
CA ARG A 57 0.32 -15.81 11.78
C ARG A 57 0.99 -14.77 10.88
N LEU A 58 1.94 -15.18 10.02
CA LEU A 58 2.54 -14.29 9.02
C LEU A 58 1.55 -13.84 7.95
N GLU A 59 0.50 -14.62 7.67
CA GLU A 59 -0.56 -14.22 6.72
C GLU A 59 -1.36 -13.04 7.25
N ILE A 60 -1.60 -12.98 8.57
CA ILE A 60 -2.25 -11.82 9.20
C ILE A 60 -1.37 -10.58 9.01
N ALA A 61 -0.07 -10.67 9.32
CA ALA A 61 0.85 -9.55 9.09
C ALA A 61 0.88 -9.12 7.62
N TYR A 62 0.88 -10.07 6.69
CA TYR A 62 0.86 -9.80 5.26
C TYR A 62 -0.45 -9.11 4.81
N SER A 63 -1.59 -9.55 5.33
CA SER A 63 -2.88 -8.91 5.06
C SER A 63 -2.97 -7.49 5.63
N ILE A 64 -2.38 -7.25 6.80
CA ILE A 64 -2.32 -5.91 7.41
C ILE A 64 -1.46 -5.00 6.53
N LEU A 65 -0.35 -5.48 5.99
CA LEU A 65 0.49 -4.69 5.09
C LEU A 65 -0.24 -4.32 3.78
N PHE A 66 -1.03 -5.24 3.21
CA PHE A 66 -1.89 -4.92 2.07
C PHE A 66 -2.97 -3.89 2.42
N LEU A 67 -3.60 -4.00 3.59
CA LEU A 67 -4.56 -2.98 4.04
C LEU A 67 -3.90 -1.62 4.23
N ALA A 68 -2.73 -1.60 4.87
CA ALA A 68 -1.98 -0.36 5.09
C ALA A 68 -1.63 0.30 3.75
N PHE A 69 -1.23 -0.49 2.76
CA PHE A 69 -0.95 0.02 1.42
C PHE A 69 -2.22 0.56 0.73
N GLY A 70 -3.33 -0.17 0.80
CA GLY A 70 -4.61 0.30 0.25
C GLY A 70 -5.12 1.57 0.92
N VAL A 71 -4.96 1.70 2.25
CA VAL A 71 -5.30 2.94 2.99
C VAL A 71 -4.42 4.09 2.52
N THR A 72 -3.12 3.86 2.29
CA THR A 72 -2.26 4.93 1.76
C THR A 72 -2.66 5.36 0.35
N ASP A 73 -3.15 4.45 -0.50
CA ASP A 73 -3.66 4.81 -1.84
C ASP A 73 -4.95 5.64 -1.76
N PHE A 74 -5.88 5.28 -0.86
CA PHE A 74 -7.07 6.10 -0.63
C PHE A 74 -6.74 7.49 -0.07
N LEU A 75 -5.71 7.62 0.77
CA LEU A 75 -5.28 8.94 1.22
C LEU A 75 -4.65 9.72 0.06
N GLU A 76 -3.84 9.06 -0.77
CA GLU A 76 -3.21 9.64 -1.95
C GLU A 76 -4.23 10.10 -2.99
N SER A 77 -5.41 9.48 -3.08
CA SER A 77 -6.48 9.97 -3.96
C SER A 77 -6.94 11.38 -3.60
N TYR A 78 -6.73 11.84 -2.36
CA TYR A 78 -7.08 13.21 -1.95
C TYR A 78 -5.85 14.13 -1.87
N ALA A 79 -4.74 13.64 -1.32
CA ALA A 79 -3.51 14.42 -1.22
C ALA A 79 -2.28 13.51 -1.14
N LEU A 80 -1.25 13.84 -1.91
CA LEU A 80 0.07 13.22 -1.82
C LEU A 80 0.98 14.11 -0.97
N THR A 81 1.42 13.61 0.17
CA THR A 81 2.36 14.29 1.08
C THR A 81 3.67 13.51 1.19
N SER A 82 4.77 14.19 1.55
CA SER A 82 6.07 13.51 1.72
C SER A 82 6.04 12.38 2.75
N TRP A 83 5.29 12.53 3.86
CA TRP A 83 5.15 11.46 4.84
C TRP A 83 4.42 10.23 4.28
N LEU A 84 3.44 10.42 3.38
CA LEU A 84 2.73 9.32 2.71
C LEU A 84 3.68 8.53 1.81
N ILE A 85 4.59 9.22 1.10
CA ILE A 85 5.63 8.59 0.29
C ILE A 85 6.52 7.70 1.17
N TRP A 86 7.01 8.22 2.30
CA TRP A 86 7.83 7.43 3.23
C TRP A 86 7.07 6.23 3.80
N LEU A 87 5.80 6.40 4.14
CA LEU A 87 4.96 5.31 4.63
C LEU A 87 4.77 4.22 3.57
N LYS A 88 4.55 4.58 2.31
CA LYS A 88 4.48 3.63 1.19
C LYS A 88 5.80 2.89 0.98
N ILE A 89 6.93 3.59 0.98
CA ILE A 89 8.25 2.97 0.86
C ILE A 89 8.46 1.96 2.00
N PHE A 90 8.14 2.35 3.23
CA PHE A 90 8.24 1.47 4.39
C PHE A 90 7.35 0.24 4.27
N ASN A 91 6.08 0.40 3.88
CA ASN A 91 5.15 -0.71 3.65
C ASN A 91 5.65 -1.67 2.56
N VAL A 92 6.18 -1.15 1.45
CA VAL A 92 6.73 -1.96 0.36
C VAL A 92 7.92 -2.79 0.86
N LEU A 93 8.83 -2.19 1.61
CA LEU A 93 9.96 -2.92 2.19
C LEU A 93 9.48 -4.06 3.10
N GLN A 94 8.47 -3.80 3.94
CA GLN A 94 7.87 -4.82 4.79
C GLN A 94 7.19 -5.92 3.97
N LEU A 95 6.46 -5.59 2.91
CA LEU A 95 5.86 -6.57 1.99
C LEU A 95 6.93 -7.45 1.34
N PHE A 96 8.05 -6.88 0.89
CA PHE A 96 9.17 -7.65 0.32
C PHE A 96 9.79 -8.58 1.35
N VAL A 97 10.01 -8.11 2.58
CA VAL A 97 10.57 -8.93 3.67
C VAL A 97 9.62 -10.08 4.02
N VAL A 98 8.33 -9.80 4.24
CA VAL A 98 7.35 -10.84 4.57
C VAL A 98 7.19 -11.82 3.41
N ARG A 99 7.11 -11.35 2.17
CA ARG A 99 7.06 -12.21 0.98
C ARG A 99 8.28 -13.13 0.92
N ARG A 100 9.48 -12.61 1.14
CA ARG A 100 10.73 -13.40 1.16
C ARG A 100 10.71 -14.47 2.26
N ILE A 101 10.20 -14.14 3.45
CA ILE A 101 10.08 -15.10 4.56
C ILE A 101 9.05 -16.19 4.21
N VAL A 102 7.89 -15.81 3.68
CA VAL A 102 6.83 -16.75 3.31
C VAL A 102 7.31 -17.71 2.22
N ILE A 103 7.95 -17.21 1.16
CA ILE A 103 8.51 -18.03 0.09
C ILE A 103 9.55 -19.02 0.65
N ARG A 104 10.50 -18.54 1.46
CA ARG A 104 11.56 -19.39 2.02
C ARG A 104 11.03 -20.46 2.98
N ARG A 105 9.98 -20.16 3.75
CA ARG A 105 9.49 -21.05 4.82
C ARG A 105 8.42 -22.02 4.34
N TYR A 106 7.57 -21.62 3.39
CA TYR A 106 6.41 -22.40 2.95
C TYR A 106 6.49 -22.90 1.50
N TYR A 107 7.33 -22.29 0.66
CA TYR A 107 7.42 -22.61 -0.78
C TYR A 107 8.84 -23.00 -1.21
N CYS A 108 9.60 -23.65 -0.32
CA CYS A 108 10.93 -24.16 -0.67
C CYS A 108 10.76 -25.29 -1.71
N GLY A 109 10.94 -24.97 -2.99
CA GLY A 109 10.90 -25.94 -4.10
C GLY A 109 9.89 -25.66 -5.24
N SER A 110 9.06 -24.61 -5.18
CA SER A 110 8.19 -24.26 -6.31
C SER A 110 8.89 -23.29 -7.26
N THR A 111 9.35 -23.78 -8.42
CA THR A 111 10.12 -23.06 -9.44
C THR A 111 9.32 -22.01 -10.24
N LEU A 112 8.07 -21.73 -9.87
CA LEU A 112 7.09 -21.00 -10.70
C LEU A 112 6.42 -19.81 -9.97
N TYR A 113 7.14 -19.13 -9.07
CA TYR A 113 6.71 -17.85 -8.48
C TYR A 113 7.87 -16.88 -8.23
#